data_AF-A0A7W5QCC7-F1
#
_entry.id   AF-A0A7W5QCC7-F1
#
_cell.length_a   1.000
_cell.length_b   1.000
_cell.length_c   1.000
_cell.angle_alpha   90.00
_cell.angle_beta   90.00
_cell.angle_gamma   90.00
#
_symmetry.space_group_name_H-M   'P 1'
#
loop_
_entity.id
_entity.type
_entity.pdbx_description
1 polymer ?
#
loop_
_entity_poly.entity_id
_entity_poly.type
_entity_poly.pdbx_seq_one_letter_code
_entity_poly.pdbx_strand_id
1 'polypeptide(L)'
;MVFQVVTNKLLPDIEAGRTRIVFSYRKDVGAVSAGIEDRKTPSGYMKLSSPELTAFDPIRYPHSGAGLDNIATVLSELAERLQPKKLASLSRAFEKAVARRLGYLLGRLGHFEVAEAMFAALSPRGPLPWVELDPKQAGDPDLSPPPSERDEHWRVIVRRPPEIDE
;
A
#
# COMPACT_ATOMS: atom_id res chain seq x y z
N MET A 1 5.37 5.36 19.85
CA MET A 1 5.68 5.52 18.41
C MET A 1 5.89 4.14 17.82
N VAL A 2 5.45 3.88 16.59
CA VAL A 2 5.66 2.61 15.90
C VAL A 2 6.65 2.83 14.76
N PHE A 3 7.68 1.98 14.67
CA PHE A 3 8.63 1.97 13.57
C PHE A 3 8.46 0.68 12.77
N GLN A 4 8.12 0.79 11.49
CA GLN A 4 7.83 -0.36 10.64
C GLN A 4 9.06 -0.77 9.84
N VAL A 5 9.36 -2.06 9.81
CA VAL A 5 10.51 -2.62 9.08
C VAL A 5 10.07 -3.81 8.23
N VAL A 6 10.35 -3.76 6.93
CA VAL A 6 10.16 -4.91 6.03
C VAL A 6 11.48 -5.66 5.89
N THR A 7 11.46 -6.98 6.08
CA THR A 7 12.66 -7.82 6.08
C THR A 7 12.40 -9.20 5.46
N ASN A 8 13.46 -9.86 5.00
CA ASN A 8 13.41 -11.24 4.51
C ASN A 8 13.56 -12.29 5.61
N LYS A 9 13.46 -11.89 6.88
CA LYS A 9 13.49 -12.77 8.05
C LYS A 9 12.22 -12.60 8.86
N LEU A 10 11.71 -13.71 9.41
CA LEU A 10 10.66 -13.65 10.42
C LEU A 10 11.30 -13.21 11.73
N LEU A 11 11.00 -12.00 12.18
CA LEU A 11 11.53 -11.42 13.41
C LEU A 11 10.35 -11.07 14.33
N PRO A 12 10.49 -11.30 15.65
CA PRO A 12 9.52 -10.79 16.61
C PRO A 12 9.60 -9.27 16.70
N ASP A 13 8.48 -8.64 17.04
CA ASP A 13 8.44 -7.22 17.36
C ASP A 13 9.36 -6.91 18.55
N ILE A 14 9.95 -5.71 18.54
CA ILE A 14 10.86 -5.25 19.61
C ILE A 14 10.22 -4.07 20.32
N GLU A 15 10.14 -4.15 21.65
CA GLU A 15 9.79 -3.02 22.51
C GLU A 15 11.07 -2.31 22.97
N ALA A 16 11.18 -1.03 22.64
CA ALA A 16 12.31 -0.17 22.98
C ALA A 16 11.80 1.11 23.66
N GLY A 17 11.53 1.00 24.96
CA GLY A 17 10.97 2.10 25.75
C GLY A 17 9.57 2.50 25.27
N ARG A 18 9.44 3.67 24.64
CA ARG A 18 8.16 4.18 24.07
C ARG A 18 8.01 3.88 22.57
N THR A 19 8.99 3.21 21.99
CA THR A 19 9.01 2.85 20.57
C THR A 19 8.85 1.35 20.42
N ARG A 20 7.90 0.95 19.57
CA ARG A 20 7.74 -0.44 19.14
C ARG A 20 8.25 -0.57 17.71
N ILE A 21 9.13 -1.54 17.46
CA ILE A 21 9.58 -1.89 16.12
C ILE A 21 8.76 -3.10 15.66
N VAL A 22 8.02 -2.92 14.57
CA VAL A 22 7.14 -3.95 14.01
C VAL A 22 7.75 -4.49 12.72
N PHE A 23 7.90 -5.81 12.64
CA PHE A 23 8.52 -6.46 11.49
C PHE A 23 7.49 -7.09 10.56
N SER A 24 7.57 -6.74 9.27
CA SER A 24 6.82 -7.38 8.20
C SER A 24 7.73 -8.25 7.35
N TYR A 25 7.28 -9.46 7.06
CA TYR A 25 8.05 -10.41 6.25
C TYR A 25 7.80 -10.22 4.76
N ARG A 26 8.89 -10.19 3.99
CA ARG A 26 8.88 -10.25 2.53
C ARG A 26 9.98 -11.19 2.05
N LYS A 27 9.59 -12.32 1.45
CA LYS A 27 10.55 -13.33 0.96
C LYS A 27 11.57 -12.74 -0.02
N ASP A 28 11.09 -11.96 -0.99
CA ASP A 28 11.92 -11.33 -2.02
C ASP A 28 11.93 -9.80 -1.86
N VAL A 29 12.86 -9.32 -1.03
CA VAL A 29 13.14 -7.88 -0.87
C VAL A 29 13.86 -7.33 -2.12
N GLY A 30 14.61 -8.16 -2.85
CA GLY A 30 15.32 -7.77 -4.07
C GLY A 30 14.36 -7.27 -5.14
N ALA A 31 13.16 -7.85 -5.24
CA ALA A 31 12.11 -7.42 -6.14
C ALA A 31 11.65 -5.95 -5.96
N VAL A 32 11.90 -5.33 -4.81
CA VAL A 32 11.58 -3.90 -4.55
C VAL A 32 12.81 -3.03 -4.33
N SER A 33 14.00 -3.53 -4.66
CA SER A 33 15.26 -2.78 -4.52
C SER A 33 15.22 -1.39 -5.18
N ALA A 34 14.53 -1.24 -6.31
CA ALA A 34 14.35 0.04 -7.00
C ALA A 34 13.56 1.09 -6.19
N GLY A 35 12.87 0.66 -5.13
CA GLY A 35 12.12 1.51 -4.21
C GLY A 35 12.79 1.67 -2.84
N ILE A 36 14.01 1.16 -2.66
CA ILE A 36 14.78 1.27 -1.42
C ILE A 36 15.87 2.31 -1.61
N GLU A 37 15.90 3.32 -0.74
CA GLU A 37 16.81 4.46 -0.80
C GLU A 37 17.72 4.50 0.43
N ASP A 38 18.99 4.82 0.24
CA ASP A 38 19.90 5.08 1.35
C ASP A 38 19.71 6.52 1.85
N ARG A 39 19.37 6.66 3.13
CA ARG A 39 19.21 7.94 3.80
C ARG A 39 20.27 8.10 4.86
N LYS A 40 20.99 9.23 4.80
CA LYS A 40 21.94 9.62 5.85
C LYS A 40 21.19 9.99 7.13
N THR A 41 21.63 9.42 8.24
CA THR A 41 21.17 9.70 9.61
C THR A 41 22.36 10.14 10.46
N PRO A 42 22.14 10.70 11.67
CA PRO A 42 23.24 11.04 12.56
C PRO A 42 24.15 9.86 12.93
N SER A 43 23.61 8.62 12.91
CA SER A 43 24.33 7.40 13.27
C SER A 43 24.87 6.59 12.08
N GLY A 44 24.69 7.06 10.83
CA GLY A 44 25.17 6.38 9.63
C GLY A 44 24.22 6.48 8.45
N TYR A 45 24.03 5.38 7.72
CA TYR A 45 23.06 5.28 6.64
C TYR A 45 21.98 4.26 7.01
N MET A 46 20.75 4.56 6.62
CA MET A 46 19.60 3.69 6.79
C MET A 46 18.90 3.48 5.45
N LYS A 47 18.44 2.25 5.20
CA LYS A 47 17.58 1.94 4.06
C LYS A 47 16.15 2.33 4.37
N LEU A 48 15.57 3.20 3.54
CA LEU A 48 14.19 3.67 3.66
C LEU A 48 13.40 3.31 2.41
N SER A 49 12.12 3.02 2.60
CA SER A 49 11.17 2.96 1.48
C SER A 49 11.05 4.35 0.85
N SER A 50 11.19 4.40 -0.46
CA SER A 50 10.80 5.54 -1.28
C SER A 50 9.30 5.83 -1.17
N PRO A 51 8.82 7.04 -1.55
CA PRO A 51 7.39 7.33 -1.55
C PRO A 51 6.55 6.29 -2.29
N GLU A 52 7.03 5.81 -3.43
CA GLU A 52 6.30 4.81 -4.22
C GLU A 52 6.25 3.45 -3.53
N LEU A 53 7.31 3.05 -2.84
CA LEU A 53 7.33 1.80 -2.07
C LEU A 53 6.42 1.93 -0.83
N THR A 54 6.53 3.06 -0.12
CA THR A 54 5.66 3.39 1.01
C THR A 54 4.19 3.46 0.63
N ALA A 55 3.81 3.82 -0.60
CA ALA A 55 2.42 3.78 -1.03
C ALA A 55 1.84 2.34 -1.06
N PHE A 56 2.67 1.33 -1.35
CA PHE A 56 2.24 -0.07 -1.38
C PHE A 56 2.29 -0.74 0.01
N ASP A 57 3.29 -0.40 0.82
CA ASP A 57 3.59 -1.08 2.08
C ASP A 57 2.38 -1.16 3.05
N PRO A 58 1.62 -0.09 3.36
CA PRO A 58 0.51 -0.16 4.31
C PRO A 58 -0.69 -0.95 3.76
N ILE A 59 -0.85 -1.00 2.44
CA ILE A 59 -1.90 -1.78 1.78
C ILE A 59 -1.54 -3.28 1.78
N ARG A 60 -0.26 -3.60 1.60
CA ARG A 60 0.21 -4.99 1.63
C ARG A 60 0.33 -5.54 3.05
N TYR A 61 0.73 -4.71 4.00
CA TYR A 61 1.01 -5.08 5.39
C TYR A 61 0.07 -4.34 6.36
N PRO A 62 -1.25 -4.64 6.34
CA PRO A 62 -2.25 -3.92 7.14
C PRO A 62 -2.12 -4.19 8.65
N HIS A 63 -1.36 -5.21 9.05
CA HIS A 63 -1.06 -5.52 10.47
C HIS A 63 -0.20 -4.45 11.16
N SER A 64 0.32 -3.49 10.40
CA SER A 64 1.06 -2.34 10.92
C SER A 64 0.19 -1.30 11.64
N GLY A 65 -1.14 -1.51 11.71
CA GLY A 65 -2.05 -0.76 12.59
C GLY A 65 -2.76 0.42 11.92
N ALA A 66 -2.55 0.66 10.63
CA ALA A 66 -3.29 1.66 9.88
C ALA A 66 -4.62 1.07 9.37
N GLY A 67 -5.74 1.55 9.89
CA GLY A 67 -7.04 1.37 9.24
C GLY A 67 -7.07 2.06 7.88
N LEU A 68 -8.05 1.73 7.05
CA LEU A 68 -8.16 2.27 5.68
C LEU A 68 -8.13 3.81 5.63
N ASP A 69 -8.64 4.47 6.67
CA ASP A 69 -8.67 5.94 6.81
C ASP A 69 -7.25 6.49 6.96
N ASN A 70 -6.46 5.94 7.90
CA ASN A 70 -5.04 6.31 8.06
C ASN A 70 -4.22 6.01 6.80
N ILE A 71 -4.54 4.93 6.07
CA ILE A 71 -3.90 4.67 4.77
C ILE A 71 -4.23 5.80 3.79
N ALA A 72 -5.48 6.25 3.72
CA ALA A 72 -5.89 7.34 2.84
C ALA A 72 -5.22 8.67 3.23
N THR A 73 -5.13 9.00 4.52
CA THR A 73 -4.41 10.18 5.02
C THR A 73 -2.92 10.14 4.67
N VAL A 74 -2.25 9.01 4.89
CA VAL A 74 -0.83 8.87 4.49
C VAL A 74 -0.68 9.01 2.98
N LEU A 75 -1.60 8.45 2.19
CA LEU A 75 -1.55 8.56 0.73
C LEU A 75 -1.81 9.98 0.25
N SER A 76 -2.70 10.76 0.87
CA SER A 76 -2.97 12.14 0.47
C SER A 76 -1.73 13.03 0.66
N GLU A 77 -1.02 12.87 1.77
CA GLU A 77 0.24 13.57 2.03
C GLU A 77 1.39 13.11 1.11
N LEU A 78 1.38 11.83 0.72
CA LEU A 78 2.46 11.22 -0.06
C LEU A 78 2.30 11.43 -1.57
N ALA A 79 1.06 11.60 -2.04
CA ALA A 79 0.71 11.51 -3.45
C ALA A 79 1.43 12.53 -4.33
N GLU A 80 1.65 13.76 -3.83
CA GLU A 80 2.39 14.81 -4.55
C GLU A 80 3.85 14.44 -4.85
N ARG A 81 4.41 13.50 -4.10
CA ARG A 81 5.81 13.06 -4.24
C ARG A 81 5.95 11.81 -5.09
N LEU A 82 4.84 11.19 -5.50
CA LEU A 82 4.87 9.96 -6.26
C LEU A 82 5.29 10.21 -7.70
N GLN A 83 6.27 9.44 -8.18
CA GLN A 83 6.67 9.43 -9.58
C GLN A 83 5.90 8.33 -10.32
N PRO A 84 5.02 8.66 -11.29
CA PRO A 84 4.14 7.68 -11.94
C PRO A 84 4.89 6.49 -12.55
N LYS A 85 6.04 6.74 -13.19
CA LYS A 85 6.85 5.68 -13.81
C LYS A 85 7.46 4.73 -12.79
N LYS A 86 7.95 5.26 -11.66
CA LYS A 86 8.56 4.46 -10.58
C LYS A 86 7.49 3.64 -9.86
N LEU A 87 6.32 4.24 -9.61
CA LEU A 87 5.16 3.56 -9.04
C LEU A 87 4.69 2.40 -9.94
N ALA A 88 4.54 2.67 -11.24
CA ALA A 88 4.16 1.65 -12.23
C ALA A 88 5.18 0.50 -12.31
N SER A 89 6.48 0.82 -12.28
CA SER A 89 7.54 -0.19 -12.24
C SER A 89 7.46 -1.06 -10.98
N LEU A 90 7.35 -0.43 -9.81
CA LEU A 90 7.28 -1.13 -8.53
C LEU A 90 6.03 -2.01 -8.41
N SER A 91 4.89 -1.61 -8.98
CA SER A 91 3.64 -2.39 -8.96
C SER A 91 3.79 -3.83 -9.48
N ARG A 92 4.79 -4.07 -10.33
CA ARG A 92 5.10 -5.40 -10.88
C ARG A 92 5.58 -6.37 -9.81
N ALA A 93 6.21 -5.86 -8.76
CA ALA A 93 6.69 -6.61 -7.60
C ALA A 93 5.62 -6.86 -6.52
N PHE A 94 4.38 -6.45 -6.76
CA PHE A 94 3.25 -6.62 -5.86
C PHE A 94 2.15 -7.49 -6.48
N GLU A 95 1.32 -8.06 -5.61
CA GLU A 95 0.10 -8.75 -5.97
C GLU A 95 -0.85 -7.78 -6.67
N LYS A 96 -1.54 -8.24 -7.72
CA LYS A 96 -2.46 -7.37 -8.47
C LYS A 96 -3.52 -6.73 -7.58
N ALA A 97 -4.00 -7.45 -6.58
CA ALA A 97 -4.96 -6.96 -5.59
C ALA A 97 -4.45 -5.71 -4.85
N VAL A 98 -3.19 -5.72 -4.41
CA VAL A 98 -2.57 -4.58 -3.70
C VAL A 98 -2.48 -3.37 -4.63
N ALA A 99 -1.97 -3.57 -5.85
CA ALA A 99 -1.86 -2.49 -6.83
C ALA A 99 -3.22 -1.88 -7.20
N ARG A 100 -4.28 -2.70 -7.28
CA ARG A 100 -5.62 -2.21 -7.61
C ARG A 100 -6.28 -1.43 -6.48
N ARG A 101 -6.08 -1.87 -5.23
CA ARG A 101 -6.50 -1.09 -4.06
C ARG A 101 -5.79 0.25 -4.02
N LEU A 102 -4.48 0.27 -4.27
CA LEU A 102 -3.72 1.52 -4.34
C LEU A 102 -4.22 2.44 -5.45
N GLY A 103 -4.45 1.89 -6.64
CA GLY A 103 -4.93 2.65 -7.79
C GLY A 103 -6.28 3.31 -7.54
N TYR A 104 -7.22 2.55 -6.98
CA TYR A 104 -8.51 3.08 -6.55
C TYR A 104 -8.36 4.19 -5.49
N LEU A 105 -7.53 3.97 -4.46
CA LEU A 105 -7.33 4.97 -3.40
C LEU A 105 -6.72 6.27 -3.96
N LEU A 106 -5.69 6.17 -4.80
CA LEU A 106 -5.09 7.35 -5.44
C LEU A 106 -6.08 8.09 -6.34
N GLY A 107 -6.89 7.35 -7.11
CA GLY A 107 -7.95 7.96 -7.91
C GLY A 107 -8.97 8.71 -7.03
N ARG A 108 -9.44 8.08 -5.95
CA ARG A 108 -10.37 8.73 -5.01
C ARG A 108 -9.80 9.99 -4.37
N LEU A 109 -8.48 10.04 -4.16
CA LEU A 109 -7.76 11.20 -3.65
C LEU A 109 -7.47 12.28 -4.72
N GLY A 110 -7.94 12.10 -5.96
CA GLY A 110 -7.73 13.06 -7.06
C GLY A 110 -6.42 12.87 -7.84
N HIS A 111 -5.64 11.83 -7.55
CA HIS A 111 -4.34 11.57 -8.18
C HIS A 111 -4.43 10.52 -9.30
N PHE A 112 -5.44 10.66 -10.17
CA PHE A 112 -5.72 9.73 -11.26
C PHE A 112 -4.53 9.49 -12.20
N GLU A 113 -3.83 10.56 -12.61
CA GLU A 113 -2.71 10.44 -13.56
C GLU A 113 -1.56 9.56 -13.03
N VAL A 114 -1.31 9.62 -11.71
CA VAL A 114 -0.31 8.78 -11.05
C VAL A 114 -0.73 7.31 -11.09
N ALA A 115 -2.02 7.06 -10.86
CA ALA A 115 -2.60 5.73 -10.84
C ALA A 115 -2.70 5.09 -12.25
N GLU A 116 -3.01 5.88 -13.29
CA GLU A 116 -3.17 5.37 -14.66
C GLU A 116 -1.90 4.71 -15.21
N ALA A 117 -0.72 5.29 -14.94
CA ALA A 117 0.55 4.68 -15.34
C ALA A 117 0.72 3.27 -14.75
N MET A 118 0.26 3.08 -13.51
CA MET A 118 0.25 1.78 -12.85
C MET A 118 -0.81 0.83 -13.45
N PHE A 119 -2.00 1.34 -13.78
CA PHE A 119 -3.03 0.55 -14.44
C PHE A 119 -2.53 -0.03 -15.77
N ALA A 120 -1.93 0.81 -16.60
CA ALA A 120 -1.34 0.40 -17.89
C ALA A 120 -0.27 -0.70 -17.73
N ALA A 121 0.53 -0.66 -16.65
CA ALA A 121 1.52 -1.69 -16.35
C ALA A 121 0.90 -3.01 -15.86
N LEU A 122 -0.32 -2.96 -15.32
CA LEU A 122 -1.02 -4.10 -14.71
C LEU A 122 -1.88 -4.88 -15.72
N SER A 123 -2.62 -4.17 -16.58
CA SER A 123 -3.63 -4.73 -17.49
C SER A 123 -3.12 -5.86 -18.41
N PRO A 124 -1.87 -5.83 -18.94
CA PRO A 124 -1.35 -6.92 -19.77
C PRO A 124 -1.10 -8.23 -19.00
N ARG A 125 -1.14 -8.23 -17.66
CA ARG A 125 -0.80 -9.40 -16.83
C ARG A 125 -1.94 -10.43 -16.75
N GLY A 126 -3.00 -10.29 -17.54
CA GLY A 126 -4.19 -11.16 -17.53
C GLY A 126 -5.35 -10.62 -16.68
N PRO A 127 -6.43 -11.41 -16.50
CA PRO A 127 -7.72 -10.90 -15.98
C PRO A 127 -7.62 -10.27 -14.59
N LEU A 128 -8.54 -9.34 -14.33
CA LEU A 128 -8.67 -8.58 -13.10
C LEU A 128 -9.99 -8.98 -12.39
N PRO A 129 -10.00 -10.04 -11.57
CA PRO A 129 -11.20 -10.44 -10.82
C PRO A 129 -11.57 -9.38 -9.79
N TRP A 130 -12.83 -9.27 -9.37
CA TRP A 130 -13.21 -8.28 -8.36
C TRP A 130 -12.43 -8.47 -7.05
N VAL A 131 -12.04 -7.36 -6.41
CA VAL A 131 -11.30 -7.38 -5.13
C VAL A 131 -11.94 -6.41 -4.15
N GLU A 132 -12.07 -6.81 -2.88
CA GLU A 132 -12.50 -5.90 -1.82
C GLU A 132 -11.40 -4.88 -1.51
N LEU A 133 -11.81 -3.62 -1.32
CA LEU A 133 -10.92 -2.53 -0.92
C LEU A 133 -10.25 -2.83 0.42
N ASP A 134 -11.06 -3.17 1.44
CA ASP A 134 -10.57 -3.66 2.72
C ASP A 134 -10.54 -5.20 2.71
N PRO A 135 -9.35 -5.84 2.79
CA PRO A 135 -9.25 -7.29 2.86
C PRO A 135 -10.06 -7.92 4.00
N LYS A 136 -10.30 -7.22 5.11
CA LYS A 136 -11.09 -7.73 6.23
C LYS A 136 -12.56 -7.96 5.86
N GLN A 137 -13.03 -7.26 4.82
CA GLN A 137 -14.41 -7.36 4.31
C GLN A 137 -14.57 -8.43 3.21
N ALA A 138 -13.49 -9.10 2.81
CA ALA A 138 -13.55 -10.23 1.87
C ALA A 138 -14.03 -11.54 2.51
N GLY A 139 -14.36 -11.52 3.81
CA GLY A 139 -14.87 -12.64 4.58
C GLY A 139 -16.36 -12.91 4.34
N ASP A 140 -17.04 -13.32 5.41
CA ASP A 140 -18.45 -13.75 5.38
C ASP A 140 -19.37 -12.67 4.76
N PRO A 141 -20.03 -12.96 3.62
CA PRO A 141 -20.97 -12.05 2.97
C PRO A 141 -22.12 -11.62 3.89
N ASP A 142 -22.54 -12.49 4.81
CA ASP A 142 -23.67 -12.24 5.71
C ASP A 142 -23.28 -11.26 6.84
N LEU A 143 -21.98 -11.14 7.12
CA LEU A 143 -21.43 -10.20 8.11
C LEU A 143 -20.94 -8.88 7.48
N SER A 144 -20.91 -8.81 6.14
CA SER A 144 -20.35 -7.68 5.42
C SER A 144 -21.44 -6.71 4.97
N PRO A 145 -21.31 -5.39 5.24
CA PRO A 145 -22.29 -4.41 4.77
C PRO A 145 -22.37 -4.44 3.23
N PRO A 146 -23.54 -4.14 2.62
CA PRO A 146 -23.65 -4.12 1.17
C PRO A 146 -22.62 -3.16 0.55
N PRO A 147 -22.09 -3.46 -0.66
CA PRO A 147 -21.21 -2.53 -1.35
C PRO A 147 -21.87 -1.17 -1.53
N SER A 148 -21.18 -0.10 -1.11
CA SER A 148 -21.57 1.28 -1.39
C SER A 148 -21.15 1.72 -2.79
N GLU A 149 -20.06 1.16 -3.30
CA GLU A 149 -19.51 1.47 -4.61
C GLU A 149 -18.83 0.25 -5.24
N ARG A 150 -18.86 0.18 -6.58
CA ARG A 150 -18.09 -0.77 -7.37
C ARG A 150 -17.34 0.00 -8.44
N ASP A 151 -16.04 0.12 -8.26
CA ASP A 151 -15.17 0.77 -9.23
C ASP A 151 -14.86 -0.21 -10.36
N GLU A 152 -15.35 0.07 -11.56
CA GLU A 152 -15.19 -0.82 -12.72
C GLU A 152 -13.79 -0.80 -13.30
N HIS A 153 -13.09 0.33 -13.21
CA HIS A 153 -11.76 0.53 -13.78
C HIS A 153 -10.72 -0.35 -13.06
N TRP A 154 -10.59 -0.19 -11.76
CA TRP A 154 -9.76 -0.99 -10.88
C TRP A 154 -10.42 -2.30 -10.45
N ARG A 155 -11.70 -2.51 -10.78
CA ARG A 155 -12.48 -3.71 -10.42
C ARG A 155 -12.53 -3.90 -8.89
N VAL A 156 -12.69 -2.80 -8.14
CA VAL A 156 -12.65 -2.78 -6.67
C VAL A 156 -14.06 -2.68 -6.10
N ILE A 157 -14.38 -3.53 -5.12
CA ILE A 157 -15.61 -3.48 -4.34
C ILE A 157 -15.34 -2.64 -3.09
N VAL A 158 -16.18 -1.65 -2.85
CA VAL A 158 -16.06 -0.71 -1.76
C VAL A 158 -17.32 -0.82 -0.92
N ARG A 159 -17.18 -1.18 0.35
CA ARG A 159 -18.32 -1.22 1.28
C ARG A 159 -18.31 0.00 2.19
N ARG A 160 -17.13 0.39 2.64
CA ARG A 160 -16.89 1.65 3.34
C ARG A 160 -15.80 2.44 2.62
N PRO A 161 -16.08 3.63 2.08
CA PRO A 161 -15.03 4.50 1.57
C PRO A 161 -14.16 5.01 2.74
N PRO A 162 -12.87 5.28 2.52
CA PRO A 162 -12.04 5.93 3.53
C PRO A 162 -12.52 7.35 3.78
N GLU A 163 -12.48 7.75 5.05
CA GLU A 163 -12.56 9.14 5.48
C GLU A 163 -11.14 9.65 5.71
N ILE A 164 -10.85 10.88 5.26
CA ILE A 164 -9.54 11.50 5.45
C ILE A 164 -9.68 12.45 6.63
N ASP A 165 -8.86 12.26 7.65
CA ASP A 165 -8.73 13.24 8.72
C ASP A 165 -8.06 14.51 8.15
N GLU A 166 -8.72 15.67 8.29
CA GLU A 166 -8.17 17.00 7.97
C GLU A 166 -7.06 17.44 8.94
#